data_AF-A0A7J2UWM0-F1
#
_entry.id   AF-A0A7J2UWM0-F1
#
_cell.length_a   1.000
_cell.length_b   1.000
_cell.length_c   1.000
_cell.angle_alpha   90.00
_cell.angle_beta   90.00
_cell.angle_gamma   90.00
#
_symmetry.space_group_name_H-M   'P 1'
#
loop_
_entity.id
_entity.type
_entity.pdbx_description
1 polymer ?
#
loop_
_entity_poly.entity_id
_entity_poly.type
_entity_poly.pdbx_seq_one_letter_code
_entity_poly.pdbx_strand_id
1 'polypeptide(L)'
;MTKMNLLTYLLAAGILTVFGFIFFSTKHLSYPMVLTSEMSLFYLEHLSQTGAINAVSAILLDFRAYDTLGEILVLFATISGVMLIARREE
;
A
#
# COMPACT_ATOMS: atom_id res chain seq x y z
N MET A 1 -25.50 16.17 11.36
CA MET A 1 -25.52 14.89 10.62
C MET A 1 -26.19 15.11 9.28
N THR A 2 -25.39 15.33 8.24
CA THR A 2 -25.88 15.44 6.86
C THR A 2 -26.51 14.10 6.47
N LYS A 3 -27.81 14.08 6.13
CA LYS A 3 -28.46 12.87 5.63
C LYS A 3 -27.77 12.49 4.32
N MET A 4 -27.19 11.30 4.29
CA MET A 4 -26.49 10.78 3.11
C MET A 4 -27.54 10.41 2.06
N ASN A 5 -27.38 10.90 0.83
CA ASN A 5 -28.35 10.67 -0.24
C ASN A 5 -28.19 9.25 -0.81
N LEU A 6 -29.26 8.71 -1.40
CA LEU A 6 -29.27 7.38 -2.03
C LEU A 6 -28.10 7.19 -3.01
N LEU A 7 -27.75 8.25 -3.76
CA LEU A 7 -26.61 8.27 -4.68
C LEU A 7 -25.28 7.95 -3.98
N THR A 8 -25.05 8.46 -2.77
CA THR A 8 -23.81 8.23 -2.02
C THR A 8 -23.69 6.76 -1.60
N TYR A 9 -24.81 6.12 -1.25
CA TYR A 9 -24.83 4.68 -0.95
C TYR A 9 -24.57 3.82 -2.19
N LEU A 10 -25.14 4.19 -3.34
CA LEU A 10 -24.90 3.49 -4.61
C LEU A 10 -23.44 3.60 -5.05
N LEU A 11 -22.81 4.77 -4.89
CA LEU A 11 -21.39 4.97 -5.18
C LEU A 11 -20.49 4.15 -4.23
N ALA A 12 -20.78 4.16 -2.93
CA ALA A 12 -20.02 3.36 -1.96
C ALA A 12 -20.16 1.85 -2.23
N ALA A 13 -21.37 1.37 -2.55
CA ALA A 13 -21.61 -0.01 -2.92
C ALA A 13 -20.88 -0.39 -4.22
N GLY A 14 -20.84 0.50 -5.22
CA GLY A 14 -20.09 0.33 -6.45
C GLY A 14 -18.58 0.20 -6.22
N ILE A 15 -18.01 1.06 -5.39
CA ILE A 15 -16.59 0.98 -5.00
C ILE A 15 -16.31 -0.35 -4.29
N LEU A 16 -17.13 -0.74 -3.32
CA LEU A 16 -16.96 -2.00 -2.58
C LEU A 16 -17.08 -3.23 -3.47
N THR A 17 -17.98 -3.23 -4.46
CA THR A 17 -18.11 -4.34 -5.41
C THR A 17 -16.92 -4.44 -6.36
N VAL A 18 -16.39 -3.32 -6.84
CA VAL A 18 -15.17 -3.31 -7.68
C VAL A 18 -13.96 -3.80 -6.88
N PHE A 19 -13.75 -3.30 -5.67
CA PHE A 19 -12.65 -3.75 -4.80
C PHE A 19 -12.82 -5.22 -4.41
N GLY A 20 -14.03 -5.67 -4.10
CA GLY A 20 -14.35 -7.06 -3.79
C GLY A 20 -14.12 -7.99 -4.99
N PHE A 21 -14.47 -7.56 -6.20
CA PHE A 21 -14.21 -8.30 -7.44
C PHE A 21 -12.71 -8.42 -7.70
N ILE A 22 -11.95 -7.33 -7.61
CA ILE A 22 -10.48 -7.33 -7.76
C ILE A 22 -9.86 -8.30 -6.75
N PHE A 23 -10.27 -8.22 -5.48
CA PHE A 23 -9.77 -9.10 -4.42
C PHE A 23 -10.13 -10.56 -4.66
N PHE A 24 -11.34 -10.86 -5.13
CA PHE A 24 -11.77 -12.22 -5.46
C PHE A 24 -11.00 -12.78 -6.68
N SER A 25 -10.81 -11.97 -7.72
CA SER A 25 -10.05 -12.34 -8.91
C SER A 25 -8.59 -12.65 -8.60
N THR A 26 -7.97 -11.95 -7.64
CA THR A 26 -6.58 -12.22 -7.25
C THR A 26 -6.42 -13.44 -6.36
N LYS A 27 -7.49 -14.00 -5.77
CA LYS A 27 -7.42 -15.25 -4.97
C LYS A 27 -7.04 -16.48 -5.79
N HIS A 28 -7.31 -16.48 -7.09
CA HIS A 28 -6.90 -17.57 -7.99
C HIS A 28 -5.42 -17.52 -8.37
N LEU A 29 -4.71 -16.46 -7.97
CA LEU A 29 -3.29 -16.29 -8.21
C LEU A 29 -2.50 -16.95 -7.07
N SER A 30 -2.57 -18.28 -7.00
CA SER A 30 -1.62 -19.07 -6.23
C SER A 30 -0.26 -18.99 -6.92
N TYR A 31 0.51 -17.94 -6.63
CA TYR A 31 1.94 -18.03 -6.84
C TYR A 31 2.45 -19.04 -5.81
N PRO A 32 3.07 -20.16 -6.23
CA PRO A 32 3.85 -20.93 -5.29
C PRO A 32 4.80 -19.94 -4.62
N MET A 33 4.85 -19.96 -3.29
CA MET A 33 5.88 -19.24 -2.55
C MET A 33 7.19 -19.92 -2.88
N VAL A 34 7.72 -19.61 -4.06
CA VAL A 34 9.07 -19.94 -4.40
C VAL A 34 9.87 -18.90 -3.63
N LEU A 35 10.52 -19.34 -2.56
CA LEU A 35 11.63 -18.62 -1.94
C LEU A 35 12.81 -18.66 -2.92
N THR A 36 12.59 -18.28 -4.18
CA THR A 36 13.64 -18.26 -5.18
C THR A 36 14.52 -17.08 -4.89
N SER A 37 15.82 -17.35 -4.85
CA SER A 37 16.86 -16.35 -4.92
C SER A 37 16.72 -15.42 -6.14
N GLU A 38 15.89 -15.75 -7.13
CA GLU A 38 15.70 -14.98 -8.37
C GLU A 38 15.39 -13.50 -8.11
N MET A 39 14.45 -13.17 -7.22
CA MET A 39 14.16 -11.76 -6.92
C MET A 39 15.31 -11.08 -6.18
N SER A 40 15.98 -11.78 -5.26
CA SER A 40 17.16 -11.24 -4.59
C SER A 40 18.32 -11.01 -5.56
N LEU A 41 18.54 -11.93 -6.50
CA LEU A 41 19.56 -11.82 -7.55
C LEU A 41 19.24 -10.67 -8.49
N PHE A 42 17.98 -10.53 -8.90
CA PHE A 42 17.53 -9.40 -9.70
C PHE A 42 17.88 -8.06 -9.04
N TYR A 43 17.57 -7.87 -7.75
CA TYR A 43 17.90 -6.63 -7.05
C TYR A 43 19.41 -6.39 -6.94
N LEU A 44 20.21 -7.45 -6.74
CA LEU A 44 21.66 -7.32 -6.67
C LEU A 44 22.28 -6.99 -8.03
N GLU A 45 21.80 -7.61 -9.11
CA GLU A 45 22.27 -7.36 -10.48
C GLU A 45 21.93 -5.96 -10.97
N HIS A 46 20.79 -5.41 -10.53
CA HIS A 46 20.28 -4.10 -10.97
C HIS A 46 20.58 -2.97 -9.98
N LEU A 47 21.28 -3.23 -8.87
CA LEU A 47 21.60 -2.24 -7.84
C LEU A 47 22.33 -1.01 -8.41
N SER A 48 23.24 -1.23 -9.36
CA SER A 48 24.02 -0.15 -10.00
C SER A 48 23.15 0.85 -10.76
N GLN A 49 21.94 0.46 -11.18
CA GLN A 49 21.00 1.31 -11.91
C GLN A 49 20.29 2.32 -11.00
N THR A 50 20.18 2.02 -9.69
CA THR A 50 19.51 2.90 -8.73
C THR A 50 20.44 3.99 -8.18
N GLY A 51 21.76 3.82 -8.33
CA GLY A 51 22.75 4.72 -7.75
C GLY A 51 22.91 4.57 -6.23
N ALA A 52 22.19 3.63 -5.60
CA ALA A 52 22.30 3.35 -4.18
C ALA A 52 23.46 2.39 -3.89
N ILE A 53 24.20 2.65 -2.80
CA ILE A 53 25.27 1.75 -2.35
C ILE A 53 24.70 0.56 -1.55
N ASN A 54 23.54 0.76 -0.89
CA ASN A 54 22.91 -0.24 -0.03
C ASN A 54 21.71 -0.87 -0.75
N ALA A 55 21.75 -2.19 -0.90
CA ALA A 55 20.69 -2.96 -1.56
C ALA A 55 19.32 -2.82 -0.85
N VAL A 56 19.30 -2.73 0.48
CA VAL A 56 18.04 -2.57 1.24
C VAL A 56 17.42 -1.21 0.97
N SER A 57 18.20 -0.13 0.96
CA SER A 57 17.67 1.20 0.64
C SER A 57 17.18 1.27 -0.81
N ALA A 58 17.89 0.64 -1.74
CA ALA A 58 17.46 0.54 -3.14
C ALA A 58 16.13 -0.20 -3.27
N ILE A 59 15.96 -1.30 -2.53
CA ILE A 59 14.71 -2.05 -2.53
C ILE A 59 13.57 -1.18 -2.00
N LEU A 60 13.76 -0.47 -0.88
CA LEU A 60 12.70 0.34 -0.27
C LEU A 60 12.35 1.59 -1.07
N LEU A 61 13.34 2.29 -1.64
CA LEU A 61 13.16 3.63 -2.22
C LEU A 61 13.08 3.64 -3.74
N ASP A 62 13.68 2.65 -4.43
CA ASP A 62 13.70 2.60 -5.89
C ASP A 62 12.78 1.48 -6.41
N PHE A 63 13.02 0.23 -6.00
CA PHE A 63 12.27 -0.92 -6.54
C PHE A 63 10.86 -1.05 -5.95
N ARG A 64 10.67 -0.75 -4.66
CA ARG A 64 9.40 -0.90 -3.92
C ARG A 64 8.93 0.38 -3.25
N ALA A 65 9.20 1.52 -3.90
CA ALA A 65 8.87 2.85 -3.40
C ALA A 65 7.39 3.01 -2.99
N TYR A 66 6.46 2.39 -3.73
CA TYR A 66 5.03 2.48 -3.43
C TYR A 66 4.63 1.79 -2.13
N ASP A 67 5.27 0.67 -1.78
CA ASP A 67 4.98 -0.03 -0.52
C ASP A 67 5.43 0.82 0.67
N THR A 68 6.65 1.38 0.61
CA THR A 68 7.18 2.30 1.64
C THR A 68 6.41 3.62 1.70
N LEU A 69 5.98 4.18 0.56
CA LEU A 69 5.10 5.36 0.53
C LEU A 69 3.75 5.06 1.21
N GLY A 70 3.20 3.85 1.00
CA GLY A 70 2.02 3.38 1.70
C GLY A 70 2.22 3.30 3.21
N GLU A 71 3.32 2.72 3.67
CA GLU A 71 3.67 2.67 5.10
C GLU A 71 3.75 4.08 5.72
N ILE A 72 4.44 5.01 5.05
CA ILE A 72 4.57 6.41 5.50
C ILE A 72 3.20 7.10 5.56
N LEU A 73 2.33 6.88 4.57
CA LEU A 73 0.97 7.44 4.57
C LEU A 73 0.13 6.90 5.73
N VAL A 74 0.23 5.62 6.05
CA VAL A 74 -0.46 5.02 7.21
C VAL A 74 0.04 5.65 8.51
N LEU A 75 1.35 5.82 8.68
CA LEU A 75 1.92 6.48 9.86
C LEU A 75 1.49 7.95 9.96
N PHE A 76 1.50 8.68 8.84
CA PHE A 76 1.05 10.07 8.78
C PHE A 76 -0.44 10.20 9.14
N ALA A 77 -1.31 9.36 8.59
CA ALA A 77 -2.72 9.33 8.91
C ALA A 77 -2.96 8.99 10.39
N THR A 78 -2.19 8.06 10.93
CA THR A 78 -2.24 7.66 12.34
C THR A 78 -1.92 8.84 13.26
N ILE A 79 -0.79 9.52 13.03
CA ILE A 79 -0.39 10.67 13.84
C ILE A 79 -1.40 11.82 13.70
N SER A 80 -1.86 12.09 12.49
CA SER A 80 -2.88 13.12 12.23
C SER A 80 -4.19 12.82 12.99
N GLY A 81 -4.63 11.57 12.99
CA GLY A 81 -5.80 11.11 13.74
C GLY A 81 -5.63 11.25 15.25
N VAL A 82 -4.48 10.84 15.79
CA VAL A 82 -4.15 11.00 17.22
C VAL A 82 -4.15 12.48 17.61
N MET A 83 -3.53 13.35 16.81
CA MET A 83 -3.53 14.80 17.08
C MET A 83 -4.93 15.41 17.06
N LEU A 84 -5.81 14.96 16.15
CA LEU A 84 -7.19 15.44 16.10
C LEU A 84 -7.99 15.06 17.34
N ILE A 85 -7.80 13.85 17.85
CA ILE A 85 -8.46 13.37 19.08
C ILE A 85 -7.88 14.10 20.30
N ALA A 86 -6.56 14.21 20.42
CA ALA A 86 -5.91 14.88 21.54
C ALA A 86 -6.34 16.35 21.69
N ARG A 87 -6.61 17.06 20.58
CA ARG A 87 -7.14 18.44 20.59
C ARG A 87 -8.58 18.57 21.09
N ARG A 88 -9.34 17.47 21.22
CA ARG A 88 -10.73 17.51 21.71
C ARG A 88 -10.85 17.36 23.22
N GLU A 89 -9.76 17.05 23.92
CA GLU A 89 -9.73 16.96 25.38
C GLU A 89 -9.25 18.26 26.07
N GLU A 90 -9.14 19.35 25.31
CA GLU A 90 -9.11 20.75 25.80
C GLU A 90 -10.45 21.43 25.51
#